data_AF-A0A5Q4FS28-F1
#
_entry.id   AF-A0A5Q4FS28-F1
#
_cell.length_a   1.000
_cell.length_b   1.000
_cell.length_c   1.000
_cell.angle_alpha   90.00
_cell.angle_beta   90.00
_cell.angle_gamma   90.00
#
_symmetry.space_group_name_H-M   'P 1'
#
loop_
_entity.id
_entity.type
_entity.pdbx_description
1 polymer ?
#
loop_
_entity_poly.entity_id
_entity_poly.type
_entity_poly.pdbx_seq_one_letter_code
_entity_poly.pdbx_strand_id
1 'polypeptide(L)'
;MQVASLLHTDRNDERMLVPTARHRRRGMLLLAVALFQFWVWGTRIVNLLGESEGFSTAFVAVHMVLYVTSIGVGIVLAVLGVRMWREARRAVDDTGSAR
;
A
#
# COMPACT_ATOMS: atom_id res chain seq x y z
N MET A 1 52.28 0.05 -20.94
CA MET A 1 51.15 0.99 -21.11
C MET A 1 49.93 0.41 -20.42
N GLN A 2 49.77 0.68 -19.12
CA GLN A 2 48.79 0.03 -18.25
C GLN A 2 48.38 1.01 -17.14
N VAL A 3 47.66 2.07 -17.48
CA VAL A 3 47.21 3.08 -16.49
C VAL A 3 45.77 3.57 -16.75
N ALA A 4 45.08 3.09 -17.79
CA ALA A 4 43.77 3.63 -18.19
C ALA A 4 42.54 2.80 -17.76
N SER A 5 42.67 1.87 -16.81
CA SER A 5 41.57 0.95 -16.42
C SER A 5 40.95 1.21 -15.04
N LEU A 6 41.42 2.22 -14.29
CA LEU A 6 41.07 2.40 -12.87
C LEU A 6 40.06 3.54 -12.59
N LEU A 7 39.48 4.14 -13.63
CA LEU A 7 38.61 5.33 -13.51
C LEU A 7 37.19 5.14 -14.07
N HIS A 8 36.77 3.91 -14.35
CA HIS A 8 35.44 3.61 -14.91
C HIS A 8 34.53 2.76 -14.00
N THR A 9 34.83 2.71 -12.70
CA THR A 9 34.13 1.83 -11.73
C THR A 9 33.64 2.61 -10.50
N ASP A 10 33.19 3.86 -10.66
CA ASP A 10 32.69 4.65 -9.52
C ASP A 10 31.36 5.38 -9.79
N ARG A 11 30.89 5.40 -11.05
CA ARG A 11 29.65 6.14 -11.40
C ARG A 11 28.37 5.29 -11.32
N ASN A 12 28.50 3.99 -11.07
CA ASN A 12 27.37 3.06 -11.05
C ASN A 12 26.80 2.81 -9.64
N ASP A 13 27.54 3.18 -8.59
CA ASP A 13 27.13 2.92 -7.20
C ASP A 13 26.15 3.98 -6.66
N GLU A 14 26.11 5.18 -7.25
CA GLU A 14 25.20 6.26 -6.82
C GLU A 14 23.72 5.99 -7.15
N ARG A 15 23.41 5.08 -8.08
CA ARG A 15 22.02 4.80 -8.50
C ARG A 15 21.31 3.74 -7.65
N MET A 16 22.02 3.05 -6.75
CA MET A 16 21.48 1.90 -6.03
C MET A 16 21.06 2.19 -4.58
N LEU A 17 21.05 3.46 -4.16
CA LEU A 17 20.49 3.89 -2.88
C LEU A 17 19.07 4.42 -3.06
N VAL A 18 18.13 3.57 -3.50
CA VAL A 18 16.72 3.90 -3.30
C VAL A 18 16.49 3.82 -1.78
N PRO A 19 16.16 4.93 -1.08
CA PRO A 19 16.09 4.89 0.38
C PRO A 19 14.96 3.95 0.80
N THR A 20 15.33 2.77 1.30
CA THR A 20 14.42 1.72 1.78
C THR A 20 13.43 2.24 2.83
N ALA A 21 13.86 3.24 3.62
CA ALA A 21 13.02 3.98 4.56
C ALA A 21 11.80 4.67 3.90
N ARG A 22 11.94 5.15 2.65
CA ARG A 22 10.86 5.81 1.89
C ARG A 22 9.79 4.81 1.46
N HIS A 23 10.18 3.56 1.16
CA HIS A 23 9.24 2.48 0.81
C HIS A 23 8.42 2.00 2.01
N ARG A 24 9.05 1.90 3.19
CA ARG A 24 8.36 1.50 4.43
C ARG A 24 7.27 2.48 4.86
N ARG A 25 7.56 3.79 4.85
CA ARG A 25 6.57 4.83 5.20
C ARG A 25 5.38 4.82 4.23
N ARG A 26 5.65 4.72 2.92
CA ARG A 26 4.59 4.63 1.90
C ARG A 26 3.72 3.39 2.05
N GLY A 27 4.32 2.22 2.29
CA GLY A 27 3.57 0.98 2.55
C GLY A 27 2.67 1.08 3.79
N MET A 28 3.18 1.64 4.89
CA MET A 28 2.39 1.88 6.10
C MET A 28 1.24 2.87 5.86
N LEU A 29 1.45 3.92 5.08
CA LEU A 29 0.39 4.85 4.72
C LEU A 29 -0.71 4.15 3.90
N LEU A 30 -0.36 3.34 2.91
CA LEU A 30 -1.34 2.57 2.12
C LEU A 30 -2.15 1.62 3.01
N LEU A 31 -1.51 0.95 3.97
CA LEU A 31 -2.20 0.10 4.93
C LEU A 31 -3.12 0.89 5.87
N ALA A 32 -2.64 2.02 6.39
CA ALA A 32 -3.44 2.89 7.26
C ALA A 32 -4.67 3.43 6.53
N VAL A 33 -4.51 3.85 5.27
CA VAL A 33 -5.63 4.29 4.42
C VAL A 33 -6.58 3.14 4.11
N ALA A 34 -6.07 1.93 3.83
CA ALA A 34 -6.91 0.75 3.63
C ALA A 34 -7.75 0.42 4.88
N LEU A 35 -7.13 0.43 6.06
CA LEU A 35 -7.82 0.21 7.33
C LEU A 35 -8.86 1.29 7.61
N PHE A 36 -8.51 2.56 7.40
CA PHE A 36 -9.43 3.68 7.56
C PHE A 36 -10.62 3.58 6.60
N GLN A 37 -10.37 3.19 5.35
CA GLN A 37 -11.41 2.93 4.36
C GLN A 37 -12.37 1.84 4.85
N PHE A 38 -11.86 0.68 5.30
CA PHE A 38 -12.71 -0.38 5.83
C PHE A 38 -13.49 0.06 7.08
N TRP A 39 -12.89 0.86 7.95
CA TRP A 39 -13.57 1.39 9.13
C TRP A 39 -14.74 2.32 8.76
N VAL A 40 -14.50 3.30 7.88
CA VAL A 40 -15.53 4.27 7.46
C VAL A 40 -16.68 3.56 6.75
N TRP A 41 -16.38 2.66 5.82
CA TRP A 41 -17.42 1.95 5.08
C TRP A 41 -18.11 0.89 5.93
N GLY A 42 -17.38 0.21 6.81
CA GLY A 42 -17.95 -0.75 7.76
C GLY A 42 -18.96 -0.08 8.69
N THR A 43 -18.59 1.04 9.31
CA THR A 43 -19.51 1.79 10.18
C THR A 43 -20.72 2.33 9.41
N ARG A 44 -20.53 2.82 8.19
CA ARG A 44 -21.63 3.26 7.34
C ARG A 44 -22.59 2.13 6.95
N ILE A 45 -22.07 0.96 6.62
CA ILE A 45 -22.90 -0.23 6.31
C ILE A 45 -23.71 -0.63 7.54
N VAL A 46 -23.07 -0.73 8.72
CA VAL A 46 -23.77 -1.09 9.96
C VAL A 46 -24.89 -0.10 10.28
N ASN A 47 -24.62 1.20 10.16
CA ASN A 47 -25.63 2.22 10.42
C ASN A 47 -26.80 2.12 9.43
N LEU A 48 -26.52 1.95 8.14
CA LEU A 48 -27.56 1.83 7.12
C LEU A 48 -28.37 0.53 7.25
N LEU A 49 -27.77 -0.56 7.71
CA LEU A 49 -28.50 -1.80 8.00
C LEU A 49 -29.46 -1.61 9.19
N GLY A 50 -29.09 -0.80 10.18
CA GLY A 50 -29.95 -0.43 11.31
C GLY A 50 -31.16 0.43 10.92
N GLU A 51 -31.08 1.16 9.81
CA GLU A 51 -32.13 2.06 9.29
C GLU A 51 -32.84 1.48 8.04
N SER A 52 -32.67 0.18 7.78
CA SER A 52 -33.02 -0.43 6.49
C SER A 52 -34.52 -0.59 6.21
N GLU A 53 -35.38 -0.42 7.22
CA GLU A 53 -36.84 -0.47 7.08
C GLU A 53 -37.34 0.78 6.35
N GLY A 54 -37.43 0.70 5.01
CA GLY A 54 -38.03 1.76 4.17
C GLY A 54 -37.19 2.19 2.98
N PHE A 55 -36.04 1.56 2.72
CA PHE A 55 -35.23 1.91 1.57
C PHE A 55 -35.89 1.50 0.24
N SER A 56 -35.86 2.41 -0.73
CA SER A 56 -36.29 2.11 -2.09
C SER A 56 -35.30 1.18 -2.80
N THR A 57 -35.79 0.39 -3.76
CA THR A 57 -34.93 -0.52 -4.55
C THR A 57 -33.79 0.21 -5.25
N ALA A 58 -34.06 1.41 -5.78
CA ALA A 58 -33.05 2.24 -6.43
C ALA A 58 -31.97 2.70 -5.43
N PHE A 59 -32.36 3.07 -4.21
CA PHE A 59 -31.43 3.41 -3.14
C PHE A 59 -30.51 2.22 -2.83
N VAL A 60 -31.06 1.03 -2.65
CA VAL A 60 -30.28 -0.19 -2.36
C VAL A 60 -29.31 -0.51 -3.51
N ALA A 61 -29.77 -0.45 -4.76
CA ALA A 61 -28.94 -0.78 -5.93
C ALA A 61 -27.70 0.12 -6.03
N VAL A 62 -27.88 1.43 -5.89
CA VAL A 62 -26.75 2.39 -5.92
C VAL A 62 -25.78 2.13 -4.78
N HIS A 63 -26.29 1.90 -3.56
CA HIS A 63 -25.44 1.65 -2.39
C HIS A 63 -24.66 0.35 -2.51
N MET A 64 -25.22 -0.70 -3.11
CA MET A 64 -24.50 -1.95 -3.36
C MET A 64 -23.29 -1.74 -4.28
N VAL A 65 -23.44 -0.96 -5.35
CA VAL A 65 -22.31 -0.62 -6.24
C VAL A 65 -21.24 0.18 -5.49
N LEU A 66 -21.65 1.14 -4.66
CA LEU A 66 -20.75 1.92 -3.82
C LEU A 66 -19.98 1.05 -2.82
N TYR A 67 -20.64 0.10 -2.15
CA TYR A 67 -19.99 -0.79 -1.20
C TYR A 67 -18.98 -1.70 -1.87
N VAL A 68 -19.36 -2.33 -2.98
CA VAL A 68 -18.46 -3.22 -3.73
C VAL A 68 -17.23 -2.44 -4.22
N THR A 69 -17.43 -1.26 -4.78
CA THR A 69 -16.33 -0.41 -5.26
C THR A 69 -15.40 0.02 -4.13
N SER A 70 -15.96 0.50 -3.02
CA SER A 70 -15.17 0.96 -1.87
C SER A 70 -14.40 -0.16 -1.19
N ILE A 71 -15.00 -1.34 -1.05
CA ILE A 71 -14.30 -2.54 -0.55
C ILE A 71 -13.17 -2.94 -1.52
N GLY A 72 -13.44 -2.94 -2.83
CA GLY A 72 -12.44 -3.22 -3.86
C GLY A 72 -11.22 -2.30 -3.77
N VAL A 73 -11.44 -0.99 -3.62
CA VAL A 73 -10.36 0.00 -3.40
C VAL A 73 -9.58 -0.31 -2.13
N GLY A 74 -10.26 -0.61 -1.02
CA GLY A 74 -9.61 -0.99 0.24
C GLY A 74 -8.71 -2.22 0.08
N ILE A 75 -9.16 -3.25 -0.65
CA ILE A 75 -8.39 -4.46 -0.94
C ILE A 75 -7.13 -4.13 -1.76
N VAL A 76 -7.26 -3.34 -2.82
CA VAL A 76 -6.11 -2.94 -3.66
C VAL A 76 -5.06 -2.21 -2.83
N LEU A 77 -5.49 -1.23 -2.01
CA LEU A 77 -4.60 -0.49 -1.12
C LEU A 77 -3.91 -1.40 -0.10
N ALA A 78 -4.65 -2.35 0.48
CA ALA A 78 -4.10 -3.32 1.41
C ALA A 78 -3.04 -4.20 0.74
N VAL A 79 -3.31 -4.74 -0.45
CA VAL A 79 -2.38 -5.59 -1.20
C VAL A 79 -1.10 -4.82 -1.54
N LEU A 80 -1.22 -3.60 -2.07
CA LEU A 80 -0.07 -2.76 -2.39
C LEU A 80 0.73 -2.38 -1.14
N GLY A 81 0.05 -2.01 -0.06
CA GLY A 81 0.67 -1.67 1.22
C GLY A 81 1.44 -2.86 1.83
N VAL A 82 0.82 -4.05 1.85
CA VAL A 82 1.47 -5.29 2.33
C VAL A 82 2.68 -5.62 1.48
N ARG A 83 2.55 -5.55 0.15
CA ARG A 83 3.66 -5.85 -0.76
C ARG A 83 4.85 -4.92 -0.52
N MET A 84 4.63 -3.61 -0.49
CA MET A 84 5.68 -2.62 -0.23
C MET A 84 6.31 -2.78 1.15
N TRP A 85 5.52 -3.13 2.16
CA TRP A 85 6.02 -3.37 3.51
C TRP A 85 6.89 -4.62 3.60
N ARG A 86 6.52 -5.70 2.90
CA ARG A 86 7.32 -6.93 2.80
C ARG A 86 8.63 -6.70 2.06
N GLU A 87 8.59 -5.97 0.95
CA GLU A 87 9.79 -5.58 0.18
C GLU A 87 10.75 -4.74 1.05
N ALA A 88 10.23 -3.79 1.82
CA ALA A 88 11.05 -2.96 2.70
C ALA A 88 11.68 -3.74 3.87
N ARG A 89 11.02 -4.80 4.38
CA ARG A 89 11.59 -5.66 5.44
C ARG A 89 12.75 -6.50 4.93
N ARG A 90 12.60 -7.13 3.76
CA ARG A 90 13.66 -7.94 3.14
C ARG A 90 14.94 -7.13 2.90
N ALA A 91 14.81 -5.90 2.42
CA ALA A 91 15.96 -5.02 2.19
C ALA A 91 16.74 -4.65 3.47
N VAL A 92 16.08 -4.67 4.64
CA VAL A 92 16.75 -4.44 5.93
C VAL A 92 17.53 -5.68 6.37
N ASP A 93 16.94 -6.87 6.22
CA ASP A 93 17.56 -8.14 6.63
C ASP A 93 18.85 -8.42 5.84
N ASP A 94 18.84 -8.18 4.52
CA ASP A 94 20.03 -8.34 3.66
C ASP A 94 21.19 -7.45 4.11
N THR A 95 20.89 -6.19 4.49
CA THR A 95 21.88 -5.23 4.98
C THR A 95 22.46 -5.63 6.36
N GLY A 96 21.66 -6.29 7.19
CA GLY A 96 22.08 -6.78 8.51
C GLY A 96 22.97 -8.03 8.45
N SER A 97 22.75 -8.89 7.46
CA SER A 97 23.55 -10.12 7.25
C SER A 97 24.94 -9.89 6.63
N ALA A 98 25.16 -8.71 6.03
CA ALA A 98 26.43 -8.33 5.39
C ALA A 98 27.42 -7.62 6.33
N ARG A 99 27.07 -7.42 7.61
CA ARG A 99 27.91 -6.82 8.65
C ARG A 99 28.39 -7.88 9.63
#